data_AF-A0A3A5JIT3-F1
#
_entry.id   AF-A0A3A5JIT3-F1
#
_cell.length_a   1.000
_cell.length_b   1.000
_cell.length_c   1.000
_cell.angle_alpha   90.00
_cell.angle_beta   90.00
_cell.angle_gamma   90.00
#
_symmetry.space_group_name_H-M   'P 1'
#
loop_
_entity.id
_entity.type
_entity.pdbx_description
1 polymer ?
#
loop_
_entity_poly.entity_id
_entity_poly.type
_entity_poly.pdbx_seq_one_letter_code
_entity_poly.pdbx_strand_id
1 'polypeptide(L)' 'MPMPFAVWNSIAAVAEFVPGALIQRNQVDLMRVDNVAAIDLPGLRQVGIEPRDILEVIGMIEHTGD' A
#
# COMPACT_ATOMS: atom_id res chain seq x y z
N MET A 1 -8.90 -18.04 3.02
CA MET A 1 -7.96 -18.50 1.97
C MET A 1 -7.59 -17.31 1.11
N PRO A 2 -6.30 -16.99 0.93
CA PRO A 2 -5.89 -15.91 0.05
C PRO A 2 -6.33 -16.21 -1.39
N MET A 3 -6.85 -15.19 -2.08
CA MET A 3 -7.25 -15.31 -3.49
C MET A 3 -6.01 -15.43 -4.38
N PRO A 4 -5.98 -16.36 -5.36
CA PRO A 4 -4.87 -16.47 -6.29
C PRO A 4 -4.66 -15.19 -7.12
N PHE A 5 -3.41 -14.82 -7.38
CA PHE A 5 -3.08 -13.63 -8.16
C PHE A 5 -3.64 -13.62 -9.58
N ALA A 6 -3.89 -14.80 -10.18
CA ALA A 6 -4.57 -14.89 -11.47
C ALA A 6 -5.97 -14.26 -11.42
N VAL A 7 -6.70 -14.45 -10.31
CA VAL A 7 -8.03 -13.88 -10.14
C VAL A 7 -7.95 -12.36 -9.94
N TRP A 8 -6.99 -11.89 -9.14
CA TRP A 8 -6.74 -10.46 -8.97
C TRP A 8 -6.39 -9.76 -10.28
N ASN A 9 -5.59 -10.39 -11.14
CA ASN A 9 -5.27 -9.86 -12.46
C ASN A 9 -6.49 -9.77 -13.38
N SER A 10 -7.39 -10.77 -13.34
CA SER A 10 -8.64 -10.71 -14.09
C SER A 10 -9.55 -9.57 -13.61
N ILE A 11 -9.62 -9.33 -12.30
CA ILE A 11 -10.38 -8.22 -11.73
C ILE A 11 -9.77 -6.88 -12.15
N ALA A 12 -8.46 -6.74 -12.00
CA ALA A 12 -7.72 -5.54 -12.38
C ALA A 12 -7.84 -5.21 -13.88
N ALA A 13 -7.81 -6.24 -14.74
CA ALA A 13 -8.02 -6.10 -16.18
C ALA A 13 -9.36 -5.47 -16.54
N VAL A 14 -10.42 -5.79 -15.79
CA VAL A 14 -11.75 -5.22 -15.98
C VAL A 14 -11.83 -3.83 -15.34
N ALA A 15 -11.19 -3.63 -14.20
CA ALA A 15 -11.20 -2.35 -13.48
C ALA A 15 -10.44 -1.24 -14.23
N GLU A 16 -9.43 -1.56 -15.03
CA GLU A 16 -8.66 -0.60 -15.84
C GLU A 16 -9.51 0.21 -16.83
N PHE A 17 -10.70 -0.26 -17.21
CA PHE A 17 -11.63 0.51 -18.03
C PHE A 17 -12.31 1.66 -17.28
N VAL A 18 -12.22 1.70 -15.94
CA VAL A 18 -12.80 2.74 -15.10
C VAL A 18 -11.72 3.77 -14.75
N PRO A 19 -11.88 5.05 -15.15
CA PRO A 19 -10.97 6.11 -14.73
C PRO A 19 -10.90 6.19 -13.21
N GLY A 20 -9.69 6.18 -12.65
CA GLY A 20 -9.47 6.24 -11.20
C GLY A 20 -9.68 4.93 -10.44
N ALA A 21 -9.72 3.78 -11.14
CA ALA A 21 -9.80 2.48 -10.46
C ALA A 21 -8.67 2.27 -9.44
N LEU A 22 -9.05 1.89 -8.23
CA LEU A 22 -8.13 1.65 -7.11
C LEU A 22 -7.34 0.33 -7.26
N ILE A 23 -7.86 -0.62 -8.04
CA ILE A 23 -7.24 -1.92 -8.29
C ILE A 23 -6.89 -2.00 -9.78
N GLN A 24 -5.61 -1.81 -10.09
CA GLN A 24 -5.04 -1.91 -11.44
C GLN A 24 -4.00 -3.03 -11.46
N ARG A 25 -3.62 -3.52 -12.65
CA ARG A 25 -2.68 -4.65 -12.74
C ARG A 25 -1.34 -4.32 -12.09
N ASN A 26 -0.88 -3.09 -12.25
CA ASN A 26 0.33 -2.60 -11.58
C ASN A 26 0.22 -2.67 -10.05
N GLN A 27 -0.96 -2.39 -9.48
CA GLN A 27 -1.16 -2.49 -8.03
C GLN A 27 -1.14 -3.95 -7.58
N VAL A 28 -1.75 -4.85 -8.36
CA VAL A 28 -1.70 -6.30 -8.10
C VAL A 28 -0.26 -6.83 -8.20
N ASP A 29 0.53 -6.32 -9.14
CA ASP A 29 1.93 -6.70 -9.27
C ASP A 29 2.78 -6.20 -8.09
N LEU A 30 2.52 -4.99 -7.59
CA LEU A 30 3.16 -4.50 -6.37
C LEU A 30 2.79 -5.34 -5.13
N MET A 31 1.57 -5.85 -5.04
CA MET A 31 1.15 -6.74 -3.94
C MET A 31 1.86 -8.09 -3.92
N ARG A 32 2.51 -8.49 -5.03
CA ARG A 32 3.32 -9.73 -5.07
C ARG A 32 4.66 -9.57 -4.39
N VAL A 33 5.11 -8.34 -4.19
CA VAL A 33 6.43 -8.02 -3.67
C VAL A 33 6.28 -7.40 -2.30
N ASP A 34 6.78 -8.10 -1.29
CA ASP A 34 6.82 -7.55 0.06
C ASP A 34 7.77 -6.34 0.11
N ASN A 35 7.29 -5.25 0.72
CA ASN A 35 8.13 -4.10 0.99
C ASN A 35 9.02 -4.41 2.20
N VAL A 36 10.31 -4.60 1.95
CA VAL A 36 11.33 -4.84 2.98
C VAL A 36 12.27 -3.64 3.01
N ALA A 37 12.62 -3.19 4.22
CA ALA A 37 13.54 -2.07 4.38
C ALA A 37 14.90 -2.38 3.72
N ALA A 38 15.41 -1.44 2.93
CA ALA A 38 16.76 -1.50 2.41
C ALA A 38 17.76 -1.33 3.56
N ILE A 39 18.61 -2.33 3.79
CA ILE A 39 19.54 -2.37 4.93
C ILE A 39 20.78 -1.50 4.66
N ASP A 40 21.11 -1.29 3.39
CA ASP A 40 22.28 -0.56 2.90
C ASP A 40 22.03 0.93 2.64
N LEU A 41 20.78 1.38 2.72
CA LEU A 41 20.39 2.77 2.51
C LEU A 41 20.00 3.46 3.82
N PRO A 42 20.18 4.79 3.92
CA PRO A 42 19.76 5.51 5.11
C PRO A 42 18.25 5.43 5.35
N GLY A 43 17.85 5.12 6.58
CA GLY A 43 16.45 5.13 7.00
C GLY A 43 15.91 6.53 7.28
N LEU A 44 14.59 6.67 7.43
CA LEU A 44 13.91 7.96 7.65
C LEU A 44 14.50 8.77 8.84
N ARG A 45 14.79 8.13 9.97
CA ARG A 45 15.42 8.80 11.12
C ARG A 45 16.78 9.39 10.81
N GLN A 46 17.56 8.76 9.93
CA GLN A 46 18.90 9.21 9.57
C GLN A 46 18.86 10.43 8.64
N VAL A 47 17.72 10.72 8.01
CA VAL A 47 17.48 11.95 7.24
C VAL A 47 16.65 12.97 8.03
N GLY A 48 16.52 12.80 9.34
CA GLY A 48 15.83 13.74 10.23
C GLY A 48 14.30 13.68 10.20
N ILE A 49 13.73 12.58 9.67
CA ILE A 49 12.28 12.35 9.65
C ILE A 49 11.94 11.30 10.71
N GLU A 50 11.12 11.66 11.70
CA GLU A 50 10.65 10.68 12.70
C GLU A 50 9.45 9.88 12.14
N PRO A 51 9.57 8.56 11.94
CA PRO A 51 8.45 7.72 11.52
C PRO A 51 7.39 7.66 12.62
N ARG A 52 6.12 7.72 12.24
CA ARG A 52 4.99 7.51 13.15
C ARG A 52 4.34 6.17 12.87
N ASP A 53 3.82 5.55 13.92
CA ASP A 53 3.07 4.31 13.79
C ASP A 53 1.75 4.56 13.04
N ILE A 54 1.39 3.65 12.13
CA ILE A 54 0.19 3.84 11.30
C ILE A 54 -1.10 3.76 12.13
N LEU A 55 -1.13 2.94 13.18
CA LEU A 55 -2.31 2.81 14.04
C LEU A 55 -2.49 4.05 14.90
N GLU A 56 -1.39 4.64 15.37
CA GLU A 56 -1.41 5.93 16.06
C GLU A 56 -2.02 7.02 15.15
N VAL A 57 -1.57 7.11 13.90
CA VAL A 57 -2.07 8.10 12.93
C VAL A 57 -3.55 7.87 12.59
N ILE A 58 -3.97 6.62 12.35
CA ILE A 58 -5.38 6.29 12.11
C ILE A 58 -6.24 6.71 13.29
N GLY A 59 -5.80 6.39 14.52
CA GLY A 59 -6.48 6.83 15.73
C GLY A 59 -6.64 8.35 15.78
N MET A 60 -5.58 9.12 15.51
CA MET A 60 -5.67 10.59 15.48
C MET A 60 -6.69 11.11 14.45
N ILE A 61 -6.75 10.53 13.25
CA ILE A 61 -7.70 10.93 12.20
C ILE A 61 -9.14 10.68 12.65
N GLU A 62 -9.42 9.51 13.21
CA GLU A 62 -10.76 9.16 13.71
C GLU A 62 -11.21 10.11 14.82
N HIS A 63 -10.31 10.50 15.74
CA HIS A 63 -10.64 11.40 16.85
C HIS A 63 -10.72 12.89 16.44
N THR A 64 -10.18 13.26 15.28
CA THR A 64 -10.24 14.63 14.74
C THR A 64 -11.51 14.86 13.89
N GLY A 65 -12.24 13.79 13.56
CA GLY A 65 -13.50 13.82 12.80
C GLY A 65 -14.76 14.05 13.64
N ASP A 66 -14.64 14.08 14.98
CA ASP A 66 -15.69 14.48 15.95
C ASP A 66 -15.59 15.99 16.28
#